data_AF-A0A957V6D8-F1
#
_entry.id   AF-A0A957V6D8-F1
#
_cell.length_a   1.000
_cell.length_b   1.000
_cell.length_c   1.000
_cell.angle_alpha   90.00
_cell.angle_beta   90.00
_cell.angle_gamma   90.00
#
_symmetry.space_group_name_H-M   'P 1'
#
loop_
_entity.id
_entity.type
_entity.pdbx_description
1 polymer ?
#
loop_
_entity_poly.entity_id
_entity_poly.type
_entity_poly.pdbx_seq_one_letter_code
_entity_poly.pdbx_strand_id
1 'polypeptide(L)' 'RGIERMVEEDVYCMDILKQIKAVQQALERVSALTLENHLNTCVTTAIRSDDNVEKERVFTEIMDVFKATGKL' A
#
# COMPACT_ATOMS: atom_id res chain seq x y z
N ARG A 1 -3.17 9.02 16.71
CA ARG A 1 -2.38 9.06 17.95
C ARG A 1 -1.08 9.87 17.87
N GLY A 2 -0.18 9.69 16.90
CA GLY A 2 1.06 10.53 16.82
C GLY A 2 0.78 11.97 16.38
N ILE A 3 0.33 12.13 15.14
CA ILE A 3 0.00 13.45 14.53
C ILE A 3 -1.19 14.11 15.25
N GLU A 4 -2.19 13.33 15.64
CA GLU A 4 -3.35 13.79 16.40
C GLU A 4 -2.97 14.54 17.68
N ARG A 5 -2.05 14.00 18.49
CA ARG A 5 -1.52 14.71 19.67
C ARG A 5 -0.80 16.00 19.31
N MET A 6 -0.06 16.02 18.19
CA MET A 6 0.61 17.25 17.75
C MET A 6 -0.42 18.36 17.44
N VAL A 7 -1.61 17.99 16.95
CA VAL A 7 -2.71 18.94 16.75
C VAL A 7 -3.29 19.39 18.09
N GLU A 8 -3.55 18.47 19.00
CA GLU A 8 -4.10 18.76 20.34
C GLU A 8 -3.16 19.64 21.20
N GLU A 9 -1.84 19.51 20.99
CA GLU A 9 -0.79 20.26 21.69
C GLU A 9 -0.42 21.58 20.98
N ASP A 10 -1.18 22.00 19.95
CA ASP A 10 -0.92 23.22 19.16
C ASP A 10 0.52 23.31 18.61
N VAL A 11 1.10 22.17 18.24
CA VAL A 11 2.43 22.11 17.61
C VAL A 11 2.43 22.92 16.31
N TYR A 12 3.55 23.57 16.01
CA TYR A 12 3.68 24.39 14.80
C TYR A 12 3.24 23.65 13.53
N CYS A 13 2.31 24.24 12.79
CA CYS A 13 1.61 23.60 11.67
C CYS A 13 2.56 23.01 10.62
N MET A 14 3.71 23.66 10.36
CA MET A 14 4.67 23.14 9.38
C MET A 14 5.32 21.84 9.83
N ASP A 15 5.51 21.63 11.12
CA ASP A 15 6.08 20.39 11.64
C ASP A 15 5.06 19.25 11.62
N ILE A 16 3.79 19.55 11.87
CA ILE A 16 2.67 18.61 11.64
C ILE A 16 2.63 18.19 10.16
N LEU A 17 2.71 19.14 9.22
CA LEU A 17 2.70 18.85 7.78
C LEU A 17 3.91 18.02 7.36
N LYS A 18 5.11 18.30 7.87
CA LYS A 18 6.30 17.46 7.65
C LYS A 18 6.08 16.04 8.16
N GLN A 19 5.50 15.88 9.36
CA GLN A 19 5.24 14.57 9.93
C GLN A 19 4.20 13.79 9.14
N ILE A 20 3.14 14.45 8.66
CA ILE A 20 2.16 13.85 7.74
C ILE A 20 2.87 13.33 6.49
N LYS A 21 3.73 14.14 5.88
CA LYS A 21 4.48 13.74 4.68
C LYS A 21 5.42 12.58 4.93
N ALA A 22 6.11 12.57 6.08
CA ALA A 22 6.96 11.44 6.46
C ALA A 22 6.16 10.14 6.61
N VAL A 23 4.97 10.19 7.22
CA VAL A 23 4.08 9.02 7.34
C VAL A 23 3.58 8.57 5.98
N GLN A 24 3.16 9.49 5.10
CA GLN A 24 2.75 9.15 3.73
C GLN A 24 3.85 8.41 2.97
N GLN A 25 5.08 8.90 3.01
CA GLN A 25 6.24 8.25 2.36
C GLN A 25 6.55 6.87 2.97
N ALA A 26 6.43 6.72 4.29
CA ALA A 26 6.62 5.44 4.94
C ALA A 26 5.54 4.43 4.49
N LEU A 27 4.28 4.86 4.40
CA LEU A 27 3.18 4.03 3.91
C LEU A 27 3.38 3.64 2.43
N GLU A 28 3.83 4.56 1.58
CA GLU A 28 4.16 4.25 0.18
C GLU A 28 5.22 3.14 0.07
N ARG A 29 6.27 3.21 0.90
CA ARG A 29 7.30 2.15 0.95
C ARG A 29 6.75 0.82 1.44
N VAL A 30 5.93 0.83 2.49
CA VAL A 30 5.29 -0.40 3.00
C VAL A 30 4.37 -1.01 1.95
N SER A 31 3.59 -0.19 1.24
CA SER A 31 2.75 -0.65 0.13
C SER A 31 3.56 -1.29 -0.98
N ALA A 32 4.71 -0.70 -1.36
CA ALA A 32 5.60 -1.27 -2.36
C ALA A 32 6.18 -2.63 -1.94
N LEU A 33 6.68 -2.73 -0.70
CA LEU A 33 7.20 -3.99 -0.15
C LEU A 33 6.12 -5.07 -0.05
N THR A 34 4.91 -4.68 0.35
CA THR A 34 3.77 -5.61 0.45
C THR A 34 3.38 -6.15 -0.92
N LEU A 35 3.32 -5.27 -1.94
CA LEU A 35 3.04 -5.67 -3.32
C LEU A 35 4.13 -6.59 -3.86
N GLU A 36 5.41 -6.24 -3.68
CA GLU A 36 6.54 -7.07 -4.08
C GLU A 36 6.46 -8.48 -3.46
N ASN A 37 6.18 -8.58 -2.15
CA ASN A 37 6.01 -9.87 -1.50
C ASN A 37 4.82 -10.66 -2.07
N HIS A 38 3.69 -10.00 -2.36
CA HIS A 38 2.52 -10.65 -2.95
C HIS A 38 2.80 -11.20 -4.35
N LEU A 39 3.53 -10.44 -5.19
CA LEU A 39 3.95 -10.89 -6.52
C LEU A 39 4.87 -12.13 -6.43
N ASN A 40 5.84 -12.10 -5.50
CA ASN A 40 6.81 -13.18 -5.33
C ASN A 40 6.23 -14.45 -4.69
N THR A 41 5.10 -14.34 -3.97
CA THR A 41 4.51 -15.46 -3.23
C THR A 41 3.18 -15.91 -3.84
N CYS A 42 2.11 -15.15 -3.61
CA CYS A 42 0.75 -15.49 -4.03
C CYS A 42 0.64 -15.62 -5.55
N VAL A 43 1.11 -14.61 -6.29
CA VAL A 43 1.00 -14.59 -7.76
C VAL A 43 1.88 -15.65 -8.39
N THR A 44 3.12 -15.77 -7.94
CA THR A 44 4.03 -16.83 -8.42
C THR A 44 3.46 -18.22 -8.17
N THR A 45 2.77 -18.43 -7.04
CA THR A 45 2.10 -19.71 -6.73
C THR A 45 0.91 -19.95 -7.67
N ALA A 46 0.05 -18.94 -7.86
CA ALA A 46 -1.12 -19.05 -8.73
C ALA A 46 -0.73 -19.27 -10.21
N ILE A 47 0.29 -18.58 -10.72
CA ILE A 47 0.76 -18.77 -12.10
C ILE A 47 1.30 -20.18 -12.34
N ARG A 48 1.94 -20.78 -11.33
CA ARG A 48 2.49 -22.14 -11.39
C ARG A 48 1.44 -23.24 -11.17
N SER A 49 0.24 -22.91 -10.71
CA SER A 49 -0.84 -23.89 -10.55
C SER A 49 -1.54 -24.14 -11.90
N ASP A 50 -2.30 -25.24 -12.00
CA ASP A 50 -3.22 -25.48 -13.12
C ASP A 50 -4.61 -24.86 -12.89
N ASP A 51 -4.78 -24.11 -11.80
CA ASP A 51 -6.04 -23.49 -11.41
C ASP A 51 -6.21 -22.11 -12.08
N ASN A 52 -6.97 -22.09 -13.18
CA ASN A 52 -7.25 -20.84 -13.91
C ASN A 52 -8.13 -19.86 -13.12
N VAL A 53 -8.94 -20.34 -12.17
CA VAL A 53 -9.77 -19.45 -11.33
C VAL A 53 -8.87 -18.68 -10.39
N GLU A 54 -7.90 -19.35 -9.76
CA GLU A 54 -6.93 -18.70 -8.88
C GLU A 54 -6.03 -17.71 -9.62
N LYS A 55 -5.63 -18.02 -10.87
CA LYS A 55 -4.87 -17.09 -11.72
C LYS A 55 -5.64 -15.80 -12.00
N GLU A 56 -6.92 -15.92 -12.39
CA GLU A 56 -7.77 -14.77 -12.67
C GLU A 56 -8.05 -13.93 -11.41
N ARG A 57 -8.23 -14.61 -10.27
CA ARG A 57 -8.44 -13.95 -8.97
C ARG A 57 -7.28 -13.05 -8.59
N VAL A 58 -6.05 -13.59 -8.57
CA VAL A 58 -4.87 -12.79 -8.19
C VAL A 58 -4.59 -11.66 -9.17
N PHE A 59 -4.89 -11.85 -10.46
CA PHE A 59 -4.74 -10.80 -11.46
C PHE A 59 -5.73 -9.65 -11.22
N THR A 60 -7.00 -9.98 -10.96
CA THR A 60 -8.04 -9.01 -10.64
C THR A 60 -7.70 -8.22 -9.37
N GLU A 61 -7.20 -8.88 -8.33
CA GLU A 61 -6.77 -8.22 -7.08
C GLU A 61 -5.72 -7.15 -7.32
N ILE A 62 -4.71 -7.44 -8.14
CA ILE A 62 -3.67 -6.47 -8.50
C ILE A 62 -4.27 -5.30 -9.26
N MET A 63 -5.10 -5.57 -10.26
CA MET A 63 -5.76 -4.52 -11.06
C MET A 63 -6.59 -3.58 -10.20
N ASP A 64 -7.29 -4.10 -9.20
CA ASP A 64 -8.12 -3.30 -8.31
C ASP A 64 -7.28 -2.41 -7.37
N VAL A 65 -6.13 -2.88 -6.91
CA VAL A 65 -5.17 -2.04 -6.16
C VAL A 65 -4.66 -0.87 -7.01
N PHE A 66 -4.33 -1.12 -8.28
CA PHE A 66 -3.84 -0.06 -9.16
C PHE A 66 -4.93 0.96 -9.55
N LYS A 67 -6.18 0.52 -9.77
CA LYS A 67 -7.33 1.43 -9.96
C LYS A 67 -7.56 2.30 -8.72
N ALA A 68 -7.54 1.71 -7.52
CA ALA A 68 -7.77 2.43 -6.27
C ALA A 68 -6.68 3.48 -5.98
N THR A 69 -5.46 3.26 -6.47
CA THR A 69 -4.33 4.19 -6.31
C THR A 69 -4.24 5.24 -7.43
N GLY A 70 -5.17 5.25 -8.39
CA GLY A 70 -5.16 6.18 -9.52
C GLY A 70 -3.95 6.02 -10.44
N LYS A 71 -3.34 4.82 -10.45
CA LYS A 71 -2.15 4.49 -11.23
C LYS A 71 -2.50 3.75 -12.53
N LEU A 72 -3.79 3.54 -12.80
CA LEU A 72 -4.38 3.00 -14.02
C LEU A 72 -5.48 3.92 -14.52
#